data_AF-A0A928VIE1-F1
#
_entry.id   AF-A0A928VIE1-F1
#
_cell.length_a   1.000
_cell.length_b   1.000
_cell.length_c   1.000
_cell.angle_alpha   90.00
_cell.angle_beta   90.00
_cell.angle_gamma   90.00
#
_symmetry.space_group_name_H-M   'P 1'
#
loop_
_entity.id
_entity.type
_entity.pdbx_description
1 polymer ?
#
loop_
_entity_poly.entity_id
_entity_poly.type
_entity_poly.pdbx_seq_one_letter_code
_entity_poly.pdbx_strand_id
1 'polypeptide(L)'
;MTTNSVSRIATLVSLSLLATVSVAPAVRSQSVQIPTATAEQAADSANLKSVGFLSLKGGQKLMGEATQAISGGNYSLAVKKFKESRQVFNQLSNFYQQLGGSFAGVDNRIADGLRKKALDAAQMRDEATYQLALAHRAQNQPELSVPLLVQIIRSQNPTRELGKKSYAQLVELGFAETAYPRKPK
;
A
#
# COMPACT_ATOMS: atom_id res chain seq x y z
N MET A 1 30.01 43.25 -9.22
CA MET A 1 29.50 44.13 -10.30
C MET A 1 30.22 43.77 -11.58
N THR A 2 29.53 43.04 -12.47
CA THR A 2 29.77 43.02 -13.93
C THR A 2 28.61 42.22 -14.54
N THR A 3 27.77 42.93 -15.28
CA THR A 3 26.60 42.45 -16.02
C THR A 3 27.03 41.82 -17.34
N ASN A 4 26.30 40.83 -17.87
CA ASN A 4 26.36 40.51 -19.29
C ASN A 4 24.98 40.32 -19.91
N SER A 5 24.92 40.76 -21.17
CA SER A 5 23.79 41.38 -21.83
C SER A 5 22.85 40.41 -22.55
N VAL A 6 21.61 40.86 -22.67
CA VAL A 6 20.55 40.37 -23.57
C VAL A 6 20.80 40.91 -25.00
N SER A 7 20.49 40.12 -26.05
CA SER A 7 19.93 40.60 -27.33
C SER A 7 19.51 39.42 -28.24
N ARG A 8 18.20 39.24 -28.53
CA ARG A 8 17.42 39.63 -29.74
C ARG A 8 17.56 38.65 -30.93
N ILE A 9 16.56 37.79 -31.15
CA ILE A 9 15.45 37.88 -32.15
C ILE A 9 15.93 37.88 -33.62
N ALA A 10 15.57 36.83 -34.37
CA ALA A 10 15.24 36.92 -35.79
C ALA A 10 14.27 35.81 -36.19
N THR A 11 13.04 36.23 -36.48
CA THR A 11 11.94 35.47 -37.08
C THR A 11 12.26 35.15 -38.53
N LEU A 12 11.92 33.95 -39.02
CA LEU A 12 11.81 33.68 -40.45
C LEU A 12 10.51 32.92 -40.73
N VAL A 13 9.62 33.64 -41.40
CA VAL A 13 8.39 33.19 -42.02
C VAL A 13 8.76 32.40 -43.28
N SER A 14 8.18 31.22 -43.47
CA SER A 14 8.17 30.56 -44.77
C SER A 14 6.79 29.95 -45.04
N LEU A 15 6.26 30.37 -46.18
CA LEU A 15 4.91 30.27 -46.71
C LEU A 15 4.85 29.17 -47.77
N SER A 16 3.68 28.51 -47.87
CA SER A 16 3.20 27.65 -48.98
C SER A 16 3.74 26.20 -48.99
N LEU A 17 2.97 25.16 -49.31
CA LEU A 17 1.99 25.03 -50.39
C LEU A 17 0.99 23.88 -50.07
N LEU A 18 -0.29 24.09 -50.31
CA LEU A 18 -1.33 23.05 -50.26
C LEU A 18 -1.14 22.05 -51.42
N ALA A 19 -1.13 20.76 -51.11
CA ALA A 19 -1.43 19.69 -52.05
C ALA A 19 -2.41 18.71 -51.39
N THR A 20 -3.69 18.83 -51.73
CA THR A 20 -4.73 17.87 -51.35
C THR A 20 -4.65 16.67 -52.27
N VAL A 21 -4.12 15.55 -51.77
CA VAL A 21 -4.16 14.27 -52.45
C VAL A 21 -5.27 13.43 -51.82
N SER A 22 -6.33 13.21 -52.58
CA SER A 22 -7.43 12.30 -52.25
C SER A 22 -7.01 10.87 -52.58
N VAL A 23 -6.67 10.06 -51.57
CA VAL A 23 -6.56 8.60 -51.71
C VAL A 23 -7.75 7.98 -51.00
N ALA A 24 -8.64 7.36 -51.77
CA ALA A 24 -9.69 6.49 -51.26
C ALA A 24 -9.05 5.30 -50.53
N PRO A 25 -9.54 4.86 -49.37
CA PRO A 25 -9.08 3.62 -48.77
C PRO A 25 -9.61 2.46 -49.62
N ALA A 26 -8.71 1.74 -50.29
CA ALA A 26 -9.00 0.39 -50.72
C ALA A 26 -9.18 -0.46 -49.46
N VAL A 27 -10.43 -0.84 -49.16
CA VAL A 27 -10.72 -1.88 -48.17
C VAL A 27 -10.13 -3.18 -48.69
N ARG A 28 -8.93 -3.50 -48.21
CA ARG A 28 -8.32 -4.80 -48.40
C ARG A 28 -8.87 -5.69 -47.29
N SER A 29 -9.82 -6.55 -47.63
CA SER A 29 -10.21 -7.66 -46.76
C SER A 29 -8.98 -8.52 -46.50
N GLN A 30 -8.34 -8.30 -45.36
CA GLN A 30 -7.37 -9.25 -44.83
C GLN A 30 -8.19 -10.40 -44.26
N SER A 31 -8.15 -11.55 -44.94
CA SER A 31 -8.50 -12.82 -44.33
C SER A 31 -7.73 -12.95 -43.02
N VAL A 32 -8.46 -13.04 -41.91
CA VAL A 32 -7.91 -13.35 -40.59
C VAL A 32 -7.20 -14.69 -40.68
N GLN A 33 -5.89 -14.67 -40.84
CA GLN A 33 -5.03 -15.78 -40.45
C GLN A 33 -4.86 -15.67 -38.95
N ILE A 34 -5.55 -16.55 -38.22
CA ILE A 34 -5.36 -16.76 -36.78
C ILE A 34 -3.96 -17.37 -36.60
N PRO A 35 -2.99 -16.66 -36.01
CA PRO A 35 -1.80 -17.30 -35.49
C PRO A 35 -2.18 -17.90 -34.13
N THR A 36 -2.02 -19.22 -34.08
CA THR A 36 -2.04 -20.07 -32.90
C THR A 36 -1.51 -19.39 -31.63
N ALA A 37 -2.31 -19.53 -30.57
CA ALA A 37 -2.06 -19.20 -29.17
C ALA A 37 -0.60 -19.02 -28.76
N THR A 38 -0.26 -17.87 -28.16
CA THR A 38 0.64 -17.72 -26.99
C THR A 38 0.62 -16.22 -26.58
N ALA A 39 0.01 -15.86 -25.44
CA ALA A 39 0.37 -14.72 -24.55
C ALA A 39 -0.79 -14.18 -23.68
N GLU A 40 -2.06 -14.51 -23.94
CA GLU A 40 -3.20 -13.89 -23.22
C GLU A 40 -3.59 -14.61 -21.91
N GLN A 41 -3.27 -15.89 -21.75
CA GLN A 41 -3.63 -16.68 -20.55
C GLN A 41 -2.65 -16.54 -19.36
N ALA A 42 -1.47 -15.97 -19.58
CA ALA A 42 -0.50 -15.72 -18.51
C ALA A 42 -0.83 -14.44 -17.71
N ALA A 43 -1.39 -13.43 -18.37
CA ALA A 43 -1.78 -12.16 -17.73
C ALA A 43 -3.00 -12.34 -16.81
N ASP A 44 -3.98 -13.16 -17.22
CA ASP A 44 -5.19 -13.44 -16.42
C ASP A 44 -4.86 -14.25 -15.15
N SER A 45 -3.98 -15.24 -15.27
CA SER A 45 -3.50 -16.02 -14.11
C SER A 45 -2.66 -15.20 -13.12
N ALA A 46 -1.87 -14.25 -13.61
CA ALA A 46 -1.09 -13.34 -12.76
C ALA A 46 -2.00 -12.32 -12.05
N ASN A 47 -3.04 -11.83 -12.74
CA ASN A 47 -4.03 -10.92 -12.19
C ASN A 47 -4.90 -11.60 -11.12
N LEU A 48 -5.40 -12.82 -11.37
CA LEU A 48 -6.11 -13.64 -10.39
C LEU A 48 -5.25 -13.98 -9.16
N LYS A 49 -3.95 -14.26 -9.35
CA LYS A 49 -2.99 -14.43 -8.24
C LYS A 49 -2.79 -13.15 -7.44
N SER A 50 -2.76 -11.98 -8.12
CA SER A 50 -2.63 -10.68 -7.48
C SER A 50 -3.88 -10.28 -6.68
N VAL A 51 -5.08 -10.59 -7.18
CA VAL A 51 -6.36 -10.40 -6.46
C VAL A 51 -6.49 -11.40 -5.30
N GLY A 52 -6.02 -12.64 -5.48
CA GLY A 52 -5.91 -13.62 -4.41
C GLY A 52 -4.97 -13.18 -3.28
N PHE A 53 -3.88 -12.49 -3.62
CA PHE A 53 -2.94 -11.89 -2.68
C PHE A 53 -3.50 -10.63 -1.99
N LEU A 54 -4.23 -9.77 -2.72
CA LEU A 54 -4.94 -8.60 -2.18
C LEU A 54 -6.26 -8.98 -1.53
N SER A 55 -6.19 -9.85 -0.54
CA SER A 55 -7.34 -10.30 0.25
C SER A 55 -7.00 -10.32 1.74
N LEU A 56 -8.02 -10.26 2.60
CA LEU A 56 -7.82 -10.39 4.05
C LEU A 56 -7.10 -11.70 4.40
N LYS A 57 -7.49 -12.80 3.73
CA LYS A 57 -6.86 -14.11 3.90
C LYS A 57 -5.39 -14.11 3.42
N GLY A 58 -5.09 -13.41 2.33
CA GLY A 58 -3.72 -13.23 1.83
C GLY A 58 -2.84 -12.50 2.85
N GLY A 59 -3.32 -11.37 3.38
CA GLY A 59 -2.65 -10.62 4.43
C GLY A 59 -2.42 -11.43 5.71
N GLN A 60 -3.42 -12.22 6.14
CA GLN A 60 -3.32 -13.10 7.31
C GLN A 60 -2.35 -14.26 7.08
N LYS A 61 -2.32 -14.84 5.88
CA LYS A 61 -1.36 -15.88 5.52
C LYS A 61 0.07 -15.36 5.66
N LEU A 62 0.34 -14.14 5.20
CA LEU A 62 1.65 -13.49 5.38
C LEU A 62 2.00 -13.30 6.86
N MET A 63 1.04 -12.93 7.71
CA MET A 63 1.29 -12.85 9.16
C MET A 63 1.63 -14.22 9.74
N GLY A 64 0.90 -15.28 9.34
CA GLY A 64 1.18 -16.65 9.78
C GLY A 64 2.58 -17.12 9.37
N GLU A 65 2.97 -16.86 8.11
CA GLU A 65 4.32 -17.13 7.62
C GLU A 65 5.39 -16.35 8.39
N ALA A 66 5.12 -15.09 8.74
CA ALA A 66 6.04 -14.28 9.54
C ALA A 66 6.22 -14.84 10.95
N THR A 67 5.12 -15.24 11.61
CA THR A 67 5.17 -15.87 12.93
C THR A 67 5.91 -17.21 12.90
N GLN A 68 5.69 -18.03 11.87
CA GLN A 68 6.47 -19.26 11.67
C GLN A 68 7.96 -18.98 11.48
N ALA A 69 8.30 -17.93 10.73
CA ALA A 69 9.69 -17.50 10.57
C ALA A 69 10.33 -17.05 11.90
N ILE A 70 9.59 -16.34 12.77
CA ILE A 70 10.06 -16.02 14.13
C ILE A 70 10.35 -17.29 14.93
N SER A 71 9.42 -18.25 14.93
CA SER A 71 9.60 -19.53 15.65
C SER A 71 10.82 -20.31 15.17
N GLY A 72 11.20 -20.16 13.90
CA GLY A 72 12.42 -20.73 13.32
C GLY A 72 13.67 -19.84 13.47
N GLY A 73 13.60 -18.73 14.19
CA GLY A 73 14.70 -17.77 14.37
C GLY A 73 15.02 -16.91 13.14
N ASN A 74 14.22 -16.98 12.07
CA ASN A 74 14.42 -16.24 10.84
C ASN A 74 13.71 -14.87 10.88
N TYR A 75 14.26 -13.95 11.67
CA TYR A 75 13.70 -12.61 11.84
C TYR A 75 13.75 -11.75 10.56
N SER A 76 14.73 -11.97 9.68
CA SER A 76 14.81 -11.26 8.40
C SER A 76 13.62 -11.59 7.50
N LEU A 77 13.26 -12.88 7.39
CA LEU A 77 12.07 -13.31 6.67
C LEU A 77 10.79 -12.80 7.36
N ALA A 78 10.71 -12.86 8.69
CA ALA A 78 9.57 -12.34 9.44
C ALA A 78 9.34 -10.85 9.15
N VAL A 79 10.39 -10.03 9.19
CA VAL A 79 10.33 -8.60 8.85
C VAL A 79 9.78 -8.38 7.44
N LYS A 80 10.27 -9.14 6.45
CA LYS A 80 9.78 -9.07 5.07
C LYS A 80 8.29 -9.38 5.00
N LYS A 81 7.86 -10.48 5.62
CA LYS A 81 6.47 -10.95 5.59
C LYS A 81 5.51 -10.00 6.32
N PHE A 82 5.91 -9.44 7.46
CA PHE A 82 5.10 -8.41 8.11
C PHE A 82 5.00 -7.13 7.27
N LYS A 83 6.08 -6.69 6.60
CA LYS A 83 6.02 -5.53 5.68
C LYS A 83 5.04 -5.79 4.52
N GLU A 84 5.12 -6.95 3.89
CA GLU A 84 4.18 -7.35 2.82
C GLU A 84 2.73 -7.39 3.34
N SER A 85 2.50 -7.97 4.52
CA SER A 85 1.18 -8.04 5.14
C SER A 85 0.58 -6.65 5.42
N ARG A 86 1.39 -5.73 5.99
CA ARG A 86 0.99 -4.33 6.21
C ARG A 86 0.58 -3.65 4.91
N GLN A 87 1.32 -3.87 3.83
CA GLN A 87 1.01 -3.28 2.52
C GLN A 87 -0.35 -3.78 2.00
N VAL A 88 -0.58 -5.10 2.06
CA VAL A 88 -1.87 -5.71 1.66
C VAL A 88 -3.02 -5.11 2.44
N PHE A 89 -2.93 -5.06 3.77
CA PHE A 89 -4.00 -4.52 4.61
C PHE A 89 -4.23 -3.02 4.42
N ASN A 90 -3.16 -2.25 4.21
CA ASN A 90 -3.28 -0.82 3.90
C ASN A 90 -4.03 -0.60 2.57
N GLN A 91 -3.67 -1.38 1.55
CA GLN A 91 -4.32 -1.31 0.24
C GLN A 91 -5.80 -1.71 0.32
N LEU A 92 -6.13 -2.77 1.05
CA LEU A 92 -7.50 -3.19 1.30
C LEU A 92 -8.32 -2.12 2.02
N SER A 93 -7.76 -1.50 3.06
CA SER A 93 -8.44 -0.43 3.80
C SER A 93 -8.78 0.74 2.88
N ASN A 94 -7.81 1.19 2.07
CA ASN A 94 -8.00 2.27 1.11
C ASN A 94 -9.06 1.92 0.05
N PHE A 95 -9.03 0.71 -0.50
CA PHE A 95 -10.03 0.27 -1.49
C PHE A 95 -11.44 0.21 -0.91
N TYR A 96 -11.61 -0.33 0.30
CA TYR A 96 -12.92 -0.34 0.95
C TYR A 96 -13.43 1.06 1.28
N GLN A 97 -12.54 2.00 1.66
CA GLN A 97 -12.91 3.41 1.86
C GLN A 97 -13.37 4.07 0.55
N GLN A 98 -12.60 3.91 -0.52
CA GLN A 98 -12.93 4.47 -1.84
C GLN A 98 -14.27 3.92 -2.34
N LEU A 99 -14.45 2.59 -2.31
CA LEU A 99 -15.69 1.96 -2.72
C LEU A 99 -16.87 2.39 -1.84
N GLY A 100 -16.66 2.47 -0.51
CA GLY A 100 -17.69 2.93 0.42
C GLY A 100 -18.12 4.38 0.15
N GLY A 101 -17.18 5.24 -0.27
CA GLY A 101 -17.47 6.60 -0.72
C GLY A 101 -18.40 6.64 -1.93
N SER A 102 -18.20 5.75 -2.91
CA SER A 102 -19.05 5.68 -4.11
C SER A 102 -20.49 5.26 -3.83
N PHE A 103 -20.76 4.56 -2.73
CA PHE A 103 -22.10 4.16 -2.31
C PHE A 103 -22.75 5.14 -1.31
N ALA A 104 -22.01 6.13 -0.81
CA ALA A 104 -22.55 7.08 0.17
C ALA A 104 -23.65 7.94 -0.46
N GLY A 105 -24.82 7.98 0.17
CA GLY A 105 -26.00 8.69 -0.37
C GLY A 105 -26.75 7.95 -1.48
N VAL A 106 -26.23 6.81 -1.96
CA VAL A 106 -26.91 5.92 -2.91
C VAL A 106 -27.47 4.70 -2.17
N ASP A 107 -26.60 3.95 -1.49
CA ASP A 107 -26.97 2.85 -0.61
C ASP A 107 -26.09 2.90 0.65
N ASN A 108 -26.65 3.48 1.71
CA ASN A 108 -25.94 3.66 2.98
C ASN A 108 -25.64 2.32 3.67
N ARG A 109 -26.42 1.26 3.43
CA ARG A 109 -26.14 -0.06 4.03
C ARG A 109 -24.88 -0.65 3.41
N ILE A 110 -24.72 -0.55 2.10
CA ILE A 110 -23.50 -0.97 1.40
C ILE A 110 -22.32 -0.11 1.87
N ALA A 111 -22.48 1.21 1.90
CA ALA A 111 -21.43 2.14 2.34
C ALA A 111 -20.95 1.81 3.76
N ASP A 112 -21.86 1.54 4.69
CA ASP A 112 -21.53 1.19 6.07
C ASP A 112 -20.88 -0.20 6.21
N GLY A 113 -21.27 -1.16 5.38
CA GLY A 113 -20.59 -2.46 5.31
C GLY A 113 -19.14 -2.32 4.85
N LEU A 114 -18.89 -1.46 3.85
CA LEU A 114 -17.54 -1.18 3.33
C LEU A 114 -16.69 -0.39 4.33
N ARG A 115 -17.27 0.58 5.05
CA ARG A 115 -16.57 1.28 6.14
C ARG A 115 -16.11 0.32 7.25
N LYS A 116 -16.94 -0.65 7.62
CA LYS A 116 -16.53 -1.69 8.60
C LYS A 116 -15.35 -2.51 8.08
N LYS A 117 -15.41 -2.99 6.84
CA LYS A 117 -14.28 -3.73 6.22
C LYS A 117 -13.00 -2.90 6.13
N ALA A 118 -13.11 -1.61 5.84
CA ALA A 118 -11.97 -0.71 5.85
C ALA A 118 -11.32 -0.61 7.24
N LEU A 119 -12.14 -0.51 8.28
CA LEU A 119 -11.68 -0.50 9.67
C LEU A 119 -11.01 -1.82 10.05
N ASP A 120 -11.60 -2.96 9.69
CA ASP A 120 -11.04 -4.28 9.98
C ASP A 120 -9.66 -4.45 9.31
N ALA A 121 -9.54 -4.05 8.03
CA ALA A 121 -8.27 -4.06 7.34
C ALA A 121 -7.24 -3.12 7.99
N ALA A 122 -7.65 -1.92 8.41
CA ALA A 122 -6.75 -0.99 9.13
C ALA A 122 -6.27 -1.55 10.48
N GLN A 123 -7.14 -2.24 11.22
CA GLN A 123 -6.76 -2.92 12.47
C GLN A 123 -5.72 -4.02 12.21
N MET A 124 -5.93 -4.84 11.18
CA MET A 124 -4.97 -5.88 10.79
C MET A 124 -3.62 -5.29 10.32
N ARG A 125 -3.63 -4.15 9.61
CA ARG A 125 -2.42 -3.40 9.27
C ARG A 125 -1.66 -2.98 10.52
N ASP A 126 -2.35 -2.49 11.53
CA ASP A 126 -1.73 -2.00 12.76
C ASP A 126 -1.18 -3.16 13.60
N GLU A 127 -1.87 -4.31 13.65
CA GLU A 127 -1.34 -5.54 14.28
C GLU A 127 -0.07 -6.03 13.56
N ALA A 128 -0.07 -6.09 12.22
CA ALA A 128 1.14 -6.44 11.47
C ALA A 128 2.27 -5.42 11.68
N THR A 129 1.93 -4.15 11.90
CA THR A 129 2.89 -3.08 12.26
C THR A 129 3.48 -3.33 13.65
N TYR A 130 2.68 -3.77 14.61
CA TYR A 130 3.12 -4.09 15.96
C TYR A 130 4.11 -5.26 15.96
N GLN A 131 3.73 -6.36 15.30
CA GLN A 131 4.60 -7.53 15.19
C GLN A 131 5.90 -7.22 14.45
N LEU A 132 5.85 -6.37 13.42
CA LEU A 132 7.06 -5.88 12.75
C LEU A 132 7.98 -5.12 13.71
N ALA A 133 7.43 -4.26 14.56
CA ALA A 133 8.22 -3.53 15.56
C ALA A 133 8.90 -4.48 16.55
N LEU A 134 8.18 -5.52 17.00
CA LEU A 134 8.77 -6.55 17.87
C LEU A 134 9.86 -7.35 17.15
N ALA A 135 9.68 -7.68 15.88
CA ALA A 135 10.70 -8.39 15.08
C ALA A 135 11.98 -7.56 14.88
N HIS A 136 11.88 -6.24 14.75
CA HIS A 136 13.05 -5.35 14.75
C HIS A 136 13.73 -5.28 16.11
N ARG A 137 12.96 -5.21 17.19
CA ARG A 137 13.50 -5.20 18.55
C ARG A 137 14.27 -6.49 18.87
N ALA A 138 13.73 -7.64 18.44
CA ALA A 138 14.40 -8.93 18.58
C ALA A 138 15.74 -9.03 17.82
N GLN A 139 15.94 -8.16 16.82
CA GLN A 139 17.20 -8.03 16.08
C GLN A 139 18.10 -6.91 16.61
N ASN A 140 17.81 -6.37 17.80
CA ASN A 140 18.52 -5.23 18.39
C ASN A 140 18.48 -3.96 17.50
N GLN A 141 17.37 -3.72 16.82
CA GLN A 141 17.13 -2.54 15.97
C GLN A 141 16.00 -1.66 16.52
N PRO A 142 16.10 -1.13 17.75
CA PRO A 142 15.05 -0.32 18.36
C PRO A 142 14.73 0.97 17.57
N GLU A 143 15.71 1.51 16.84
CA GLU A 143 15.54 2.68 15.97
C GLU A 143 14.53 2.44 14.83
N LEU A 144 14.34 1.19 14.41
CA LEU A 144 13.30 0.81 13.45
C LEU A 144 11.98 0.47 14.14
N SER A 145 12.02 -0.02 15.38
CA SER A 145 10.81 -0.34 16.18
C SER A 145 10.06 0.90 16.64
N VAL A 146 10.76 1.90 17.19
CA VAL A 146 10.17 3.11 17.77
C VAL A 146 9.19 3.83 16.83
N PRO A 147 9.55 4.19 15.58
CA PRO A 147 8.63 4.88 14.69
C PRO A 147 7.37 4.05 14.36
N LEU A 148 7.49 2.72 14.31
CA LEU A 148 6.35 1.83 14.09
C LEU A 148 5.40 1.80 15.30
N LEU A 149 5.94 1.78 16.52
CA LEU A 149 5.14 1.83 17.76
C LEU A 149 4.40 3.18 17.90
N VAL A 150 5.07 4.29 17.58
CA VAL A 150 4.44 5.62 17.53
C VAL A 150 3.35 5.67 16.46
N GLN A 151 3.58 5.09 15.28
CA GLN A 151 2.58 5.00 14.23
C GLN A 151 1.32 4.26 14.72
N ILE A 152 1.48 3.15 15.45
CA ILE A 152 0.34 2.40 15.99
C ILE A 152 -0.42 3.24 17.01
N ILE A 153 0.22 3.97 17.92
CA ILE A 153 -0.50 4.81 18.89
C ILE A 153 -1.31 5.92 18.21
N ARG A 154 -0.78 6.48 17.11
CA ARG A 154 -1.50 7.49 16.32
C ARG A 154 -2.72 6.91 15.60
N SER A 155 -2.62 5.66 15.15
CA SER A 155 -3.70 4.96 14.44
C SER A 155 -4.73 4.37 15.41
N GLN A 156 -4.24 3.66 16.41
CA GLN A 156 -4.93 3.05 17.53
C GLN A 156 -4.70 3.94 18.75
N ASN A 157 -5.62 4.87 18.99
CA ASN A 157 -5.65 5.76 20.16
C ASN A 157 -5.04 5.09 21.41
N PRO A 158 -4.20 5.77 22.21
CA PRO A 158 -3.44 5.16 23.33
C PRO A 158 -4.30 4.46 24.39
N THR A 159 -5.61 4.72 24.42
CA THR A 159 -6.58 4.06 25.31
C THR A 159 -7.01 2.66 24.83
N ARG A 160 -6.74 2.30 23.57
CA ARG A 160 -7.06 0.99 22.98
C ARG A 160 -5.96 -0.01 23.32
N GLU A 161 -6.32 -1.29 23.37
CA GLU A 161 -5.39 -2.36 23.77
C GLU A 161 -4.08 -2.37 22.97
N LEU A 162 -4.13 -2.24 21.64
CA LEU A 162 -2.91 -2.21 20.82
C LEU A 162 -2.09 -0.91 21.02
N GLY A 163 -2.77 0.21 21.28
CA GLY A 163 -2.13 1.48 21.64
C GLY A 163 -1.39 1.38 22.98
N LYS A 164 -2.03 0.79 24.01
CA LYS A 164 -1.42 0.54 25.32
C LYS A 164 -0.19 -0.36 25.20
N LYS A 165 -0.31 -1.48 24.48
CA LYS A 165 0.82 -2.40 24.24
C LYS A 165 1.98 -1.68 23.56
N SER A 166 1.68 -0.91 22.51
CA SER A 166 2.71 -0.16 21.78
C SER A 166 3.39 0.89 22.66
N TYR A 167 2.63 1.59 23.49
CA TYR A 167 3.18 2.55 24.44
C TYR A 167 4.03 1.89 25.53
N ALA A 168 3.60 0.74 26.06
CA ALA A 168 4.42 -0.03 27.00
C ALA A 168 5.77 -0.45 26.40
N GLN A 169 5.78 -0.86 25.12
CA GLN A 169 7.03 -1.15 24.41
C GLN A 169 7.93 0.09 24.29
N LEU A 170 7.38 1.28 24.04
CA LEU A 170 8.16 2.52 24.04
C LEU A 170 8.78 2.83 25.41
N VAL A 171 8.08 2.50 26.51
CA VAL A 171 8.62 2.66 27.86
C VAL A 171 9.75 1.68 28.12
N GLU A 172 9.59 0.40 27.76
CA GLU A 172 10.63 -0.61 27.89
C GLU A 172 11.90 -0.29 27.07
N LEU A 173 11.73 0.39 25.94
CA LEU A 173 12.83 0.86 25.10
C LEU A 173 13.49 2.15 25.63
N GLY A 174 12.97 2.75 26.71
CA GLY A 174 13.46 4.02 27.24
C GLY A 174 13.12 5.24 26.38
N PHE A 175 12.26 5.09 25.37
CA PHE A 175 11.79 6.21 24.54
C PHE A 175 10.73 7.06 25.24
N ALA A 176 9.94 6.43 26.13
CA ALA A 176 8.98 7.10 26.98
C ALA A 176 9.27 6.79 28.46
N GLU A 177 9.19 7.79 29.33
CA GLU A 177 9.62 7.63 30.73
C GLU A 177 8.49 7.18 31.66
N THR A 178 7.25 7.61 31.38
CA THR A 178 6.11 7.39 32.27
C THR A 178 5.19 6.31 31.73
N ALA A 179 4.93 5.27 32.52
CA ALA A 179 3.97 4.22 32.16
C ALA A 179 2.52 4.75 32.04
N TYR A 180 1.75 4.15 31.13
CA TYR A 180 0.33 4.43 30.92
C TYR A 180 -0.48 3.12 30.88
N PRO A 181 -1.67 3.05 31.53
CA PRO A 181 -2.21 4.06 32.44
C PRO A 181 -1.31 4.22 33.68
N ARG A 182 -1.33 5.41 34.29
CA ARG A 182 -0.58 5.65 35.52
C ARG A 182 -1.10 4.72 36.61
N LYS A 183 -0.20 4.01 37.30
CA LYS A 183 -0.58 3.29 38.51
C LYS A 183 -1.06 4.33 39.54
N PRO A 184 -2.20 4.12 40.21
CA PRO A 184 -2.59 4.98 41.33
C PRO A 184 -1.46 4.93 42.37
N LYS A 185 -1.15 6.09 42.97
CA LYS A 185 -0.21 6.19 44.08
C LYS A 185 -0.79 5.56 45.33
#